data_AF-A0A4Z0ANM6-F1
#
_entry.id   AF-A0A4Z0ANM6-F1
#
_cell.length_a   1.000
_cell.length_b   1.000
_cell.length_c   1.000
_cell.angle_alpha   90.00
_cell.angle_beta   90.00
_cell.angle_gamma   90.00
#
_symmetry.space_group_name_H-M   'P 1'
#
loop_
_entity.id
_entity.type
_entity.pdbx_description
1 polymer ?
#
loop_
_entity_poly.entity_id
_entity_poly.type
_entity_poly.pdbx_seq_one_letter_code
_entity_poly.pdbx_strand_id
1 'polypeptide(L)' 'MNLSLIVPVFNEDKAVVGFYHAVRREPSLQVHRVEIVFVNDGSEVQ' A
#
# COMPACT_ATOMS: atom_id res chain seq x y z
N MET A 1 -12.71 -8.87 10.10
CA MET A 1 -11.36 -8.83 10.70
C MET A 1 -10.62 -7.62 10.17
N ASN A 2 -9.80 -6.97 11.00
CA ASN A 2 -8.97 -5.84 10.57
C ASN A 2 -7.64 -6.39 10.05
N LEU A 3 -7.17 -5.86 8.93
CA LEU A 3 -5.90 -6.24 8.30
C LEU A 3 -5.10 -4.98 8.04
N SER A 4 -3.91 -4.87 8.63
CA SER A 4 -3.00 -3.76 8.38
C SER A 4 -1.83 -4.22 7.52
N LEU A 5 -1.64 -3.54 6.38
CA LEU A 5 -0.53 -3.77 5.45
C LEU A 5 0.51 -2.67 5.67
N ILE A 6 1.70 -3.06 6.14
CA ILE A 6 2.83 -2.15 6.32
C ILE A 6 3.75 -2.37 5.11
N VAL A 7 3.94 -1.32 4.31
CA VAL A 7 4.64 -1.40 3.03
C VAL A 7 5.81 -0.42 3.04
N PRO A 8 7.07 -0.90 3.13
CA PRO A 8 8.24 -0.05 2.91
C PRO A 8 8.29 0.35 1.43
N VAL A 9 8.68 1.59 1.17
CA VAL A 9 8.75 2.19 -0.19
C VAL A 9 10.08 2.90 -0.34
N PHE A 10 10.81 2.60 -1.42
CA PHE A 10 12.08 3.25 -1.76
C PHE A 10 12.13 3.65 -3.24
N ASN A 11 11.92 4.94 -3.53
CA ASN A 11 11.91 5.52 -4.89
C ASN A 11 10.89 4.87 -5.86
N GLU A 12 9.76 4.38 -5.34
CA GLU A 12 8.74 3.63 -6.08
C GLU A 12 7.41 4.40 -6.25
N ASP A 13 7.45 5.72 -6.40
CA ASP A 13 6.25 6.58 -6.42
C ASP A 13 5.16 6.12 -7.40
N LYS A 14 5.58 5.62 -8.57
CA LYS A 14 4.66 5.10 -9.60
C LYS A 14 4.00 3.78 -9.21
N ALA A 15 4.68 2.95 -8.40
CA ALA A 15 4.18 1.65 -7.97
C ALA A 15 3.19 1.78 -6.80
N VAL A 16 3.38 2.77 -5.92
CA VAL A 16 2.49 3.04 -4.77
C VAL A 16 1.03 3.17 -5.20
N VAL A 17 0.77 3.95 -6.26
CA VAL A 17 -0.59 4.14 -6.80
C VAL A 17 -1.18 2.83 -7.34
N GLY A 18 -0.38 2.06 -8.08
CA GLY A 18 -0.78 0.76 -8.62
C GLY A 18 -1.12 -0.24 -7.52
N PHE A 19 -0.25 -0.36 -6.51
CA PHE A 19 -0.46 -1.21 -5.34
C PHE A 19 -1.72 -0.82 -4.58
N TYR A 20 -1.92 0.47 -4.30
CA TYR A 20 -3.13 0.97 -3.64
C TYR A 20 -4.40 0.54 -4.38
N HIS A 21 -4.43 0.72 -5.70
CA HIS A 21 -5.59 0.33 -6.49
C HIS A 21 -5.80 -1.18 -6.55
N ALA A 22 -4.73 -1.96 -6.65
CA ALA A 22 -4.81 -3.42 -6.63
C ALA A 22 -5.42 -3.93 -5.32
N VAL A 23 -4.90 -3.48 -4.18
CA VAL A 23 -5.41 -3.86 -2.85
C VAL A 23 -6.87 -3.44 -2.66
N ARG A 24 -7.26 -2.25 -3.12
CA ARG A 24 -8.64 -1.76 -2.99
C ARG A 24 -9.63 -2.47 -3.90
N ARG A 25 -9.18 -3.03 -5.02
CA ARG A 25 -10.04 -3.73 -5.98
C ARG A 25 -10.08 -5.24 -5.76
N GLU A 26 -9.12 -5.79 -5.02
CA GLU A 26 -9.03 -7.22 -4.74
C GLU A 26 -10.26 -7.74 -3.96
N PRO A 27 -11.13 -8.57 -4.58
CA PRO A 27 -12.38 -9.00 -3.95
C PRO A 27 -12.19 -9.73 -2.63
N SER A 28 -11.12 -10.53 -2.49
CA SER A 28 -10.82 -11.26 -1.25
C SER A 28 -10.49 -10.35 -0.07
N LEU A 29 -10.07 -9.11 -0.33
CA LEU A 29 -9.73 -8.13 0.70
C LEU A 29 -10.91 -7.22 1.08
N GLN A 30 -11.98 -7.19 0.28
CA GLN A 30 -13.16 -6.36 0.55
C GLN A 30 -13.94 -6.78 1.80
N VAL A 31 -13.80 -8.05 2.22
CA VAL A 31 -14.40 -8.56 3.48
C VAL A 31 -13.63 -8.12 4.72
N HIS A 32 -12.46 -7.50 4.54
CA HIS A 32 -11.60 -7.02 5.60
C HIS A 32 -11.60 -5.49 5.65
N ARG A 33 -11.49 -4.95 6.86
CA ARG A 33 -11.15 -3.53 7.02
C ARG A 33 -9.64 -3.40 6.82
N VAL A 34 -9.25 -3.07 5.59
CA VAL A 34 -7.84 -2.93 5.22
C VAL A 34 -7.33 -1.52 5.48
N GLU A 35 -6.30 -1.44 6.32
CA GLU A 35 -5.44 -0.29 6.52
C GLU A 35 -4.14 -0.51 5.73
N ILE A 36 -3.65 0.52 5.04
CA ILE A 36 -2.40 0.48 4.28
C ILE A 36 -1.53 1.62 4.81
N VAL A 37 -0.36 1.29 5.33
CA VAL A 37 0.62 2.24 5.84
C VAL A 37 1.87 2.13 4.98
N PHE A 38 2.11 3.15 4.16
CA PHE A 38 3.35 3.27 3.41
C PHE A 38 4.42 3.90 4.30
N VAL A 39 5.57 3.26 4.40
CA VAL A 39 6.72 3.73 5.17
C VAL A 39 7.81 4.11 4.18
N ASN A 40 8.16 5.39 4.14
CA ASN A 40 9.29 5.84 3.32
C ASN A 40 10.59 5.27 3.90
N ASP A 41 11.28 4.42 3.15
CA ASP A 41 12.52 3.74 3.54
C ASP A 41 13.77 4.49 3.06
N GLY A 42 13.69 5.81 2.99
CA GLY A 42 14.82 6.67 2.58
C GLY A 42 14.80 7.13 1.13
N SER A 43 13.62 7.18 0.50
CA SER A 43 13.46 7.75 -0.84
C SER A 43 13.98 9.19 -0.88
N GLU A 44 14.70 9.53 -1.95
CA GLU A 44 15.19 10.88 -2.16
C GLU A 44 14.03 11.77 -2.60
N VAL A 45 13.96 12.99 -2.06
CA VAL A 45 13.05 14.00 -2.57
C VAL A 45 13.64 14.47 -3.91
N GLN A 46 13.05 14.04 -5.02
CA GLN A 46 13.38 14.57 -6.35
C GLN A 46 13.00 16.05 -6.47
#